data_AF-A0A8C6EP96-F1
#
_entry.id   AF-A0A8C6EP96-F1
#
_cell.length_a   1.000
_cell.length_b   1.000
_cell.length_c   1.000
_cell.angle_alpha   90.00
_cell.angle_beta   90.00
_cell.angle_gamma   90.00
#
_symmetry.space_group_name_H-M   'P 1'
#
loop_
_entity.id
_entity.type
_entity.pdbx_description
1 polymer ?
#
loop_
_entity_poly.entity_id
_entity_poly.type
_entity_poly.pdbx_seq_one_letter_code
_entity_poly.pdbx_strand_id
1 'polypeptide(L)'
;MEPVASNIQVLLQAAEFLERREREAEHGYASLCPHHSPGPIHRRKKQHPQAPGALDSGRSVHNELEKRRRAQLKRCLEQLKQQMPLGTDCARYTTLNLLRRARMHIQKLEEQELRARRLKEKLRSKQRSLQRQLEQLRGLPVGERLRADSLDSSGLSSERSDSDQEELEVDVESLVFGGEAELLRGFSAGQEHSYSHSTCDWL
;
A
#
# COMPACT_ATOMS: atom_id res chain seq x y z
N MET A 1 39.11 26.06 80.30
CA MET A 1 37.73 26.55 80.14
C MET A 1 37.62 27.02 78.70
N GLU A 2 37.08 26.19 77.82
CA GLU A 2 36.89 26.52 76.39
C GLU A 2 35.94 27.73 76.27
N PRO A 3 36.28 28.76 75.50
CA PRO A 3 35.35 29.87 75.28
C PRO A 3 34.16 29.35 74.49
N VAL A 4 32.96 29.47 75.06
CA VAL A 4 31.70 29.13 74.38
C VAL A 4 31.60 30.05 73.16
N ALA A 5 31.74 29.49 71.96
CA ALA A 5 31.68 30.26 70.72
C ALA A 5 30.34 31.00 70.66
N SER A 6 30.37 32.32 70.53
CA SER A 6 29.17 33.14 70.38
C SER A 6 28.39 32.68 69.14
N ASN A 7 27.05 32.74 69.17
CA ASN A 7 26.18 32.27 68.07
C ASN A 7 26.60 32.80 66.67
N ILE A 8 27.15 34.01 66.62
CA ILE A 8 27.68 34.63 65.38
C ILE A 8 28.90 33.86 64.85
N GLN A 9 29.81 33.41 65.71
CA GLN A 9 30.99 32.63 65.31
C GLN A 9 30.58 31.26 64.77
N VAL A 10 29.57 30.63 65.36
CA VAL A 10 29.02 29.36 64.85
C VAL A 10 28.41 29.54 63.46
N LEU A 11 27.66 30.62 63.25
CA LEU A 11 27.07 30.94 61.95
C LEU A 11 28.13 31.29 60.90
N LEU A 12 29.19 32.01 61.27
CA LEU A 12 30.32 32.29 60.38
C LEU A 12 31.08 31.02 60.00
N GLN A 13 31.33 30.13 60.97
CA GLN A 13 31.97 28.84 60.73
C GLN A 13 31.10 27.94 59.85
N ALA A 14 29.78 27.94 60.05
CA ALA A 14 28.83 27.22 59.20
C ALA A 14 28.77 27.80 57.78
N ALA A 15 28.84 29.14 57.64
CA ALA A 15 28.88 29.81 56.35
C ALA A 15 30.17 29.47 55.59
N GLU A 16 31.34 29.51 56.25
CA GLU A 16 32.60 29.06 55.65
C GLU A 16 32.54 27.58 55.24
N PHE A 17 31.90 26.72 56.04
CA PHE A 17 31.73 25.31 55.72
C PHE A 17 30.84 25.09 54.50
N LEU A 18 29.71 25.81 54.39
CA LEU A 18 28.85 25.77 53.21
C LEU A 18 29.57 26.31 51.97
N GLU A 19 30.32 27.40 52.10
CA GLU A 19 31.07 27.99 51.01
C GLU A 19 32.23 27.08 50.55
N ARG A 20 32.83 26.27 51.44
CA ARG A 20 33.78 25.21 51.05
C ARG A 20 33.08 24.05 50.36
N ARG A 21 31.94 23.58 50.91
CA ARG A 21 31.12 22.51 50.32
C ARG A 21 30.56 22.86 48.95
N GLU A 22 30.17 24.11 48.74
CA GLU A 22 29.61 24.59 47.47
C GLU A 22 30.71 24.66 46.38
N ARG A 23 31.93 25.10 46.74
CA ARG A 23 33.11 25.04 45.86
C ARG A 23 33.56 23.61 45.54
N GLU A 24 33.48 22.68 46.49
CA GLU A 24 33.84 21.27 46.28
C GLU A 24 32.77 20.50 45.46
N ALA A 25 31.50 20.84 45.63
CA ALA A 25 30.40 20.23 44.87
C ALA A 25 30.42 20.60 43.37
N GLU A 26 31.01 21.74 43.01
CA GLU A 26 31.25 22.14 41.62
C GLU A 26 32.57 21.61 41.04
N HIS A 27 33.43 20.99 41.87
CA HIS A 27 34.80 20.61 41.49
C HIS A 27 35.10 19.11 41.65
N GLY A 28 34.13 18.26 41.29
CA GLY A 28 34.30 16.81 41.27
C GLY A 28 35.17 16.25 40.13
N TYR A 29 35.51 17.00 39.08
CA TYR A 29 36.23 16.47 37.91
C TYR A 29 37.03 17.51 37.10
N ALA A 30 37.79 18.43 37.71
CA ALA A 30 38.74 19.27 36.94
C ALA A 30 39.81 19.93 37.82
N SER A 31 40.93 19.25 38.07
CA SER A 31 42.19 19.93 38.39
C SER A 31 42.91 20.21 37.08
N LEU A 32 42.88 21.45 36.57
CA LEU A 32 43.75 21.87 35.48
C LEU A 32 44.32 23.28 35.72
N CYS A 33 45.59 23.37 35.35
CA CYS A 33 46.57 24.44 35.50
C CYS A 33 46.11 25.87 35.09
N PRO A 34 46.81 26.92 35.56
CA PRO A 34 46.47 28.30 35.26
C PRO A 34 47.02 28.72 33.90
N HIS A 35 46.14 28.97 32.92
CA HIS A 35 46.52 29.71 31.72
C HIS A 35 45.48 30.77 31.35
N HIS A 36 45.95 32.01 31.36
CA HIS A 36 45.30 33.25 30.97
C HIS A 36 45.01 33.30 29.45
N SER A 37 43.77 33.63 29.05
CA SER A 37 43.49 34.49 27.88
C SER A 37 42.02 34.96 27.87
N PRO A 38 41.71 36.18 27.36
CA PRO A 38 40.38 36.78 27.39
C PRO A 38 39.62 36.67 26.04
N GLY A 39 38.35 36.24 26.07
CA GLY A 39 37.47 36.18 24.89
C GLY A 39 35.98 36.04 25.24
N PRO A 40 35.05 36.47 24.35
CA PRO A 40 33.92 37.33 24.70
C PRO A 40 32.67 36.63 25.26
N ILE A 41 32.02 37.36 26.17
CA ILE A 41 30.81 37.01 26.93
C ILE A 41 29.60 36.95 25.99
N HIS A 42 29.13 35.75 25.65
CA HIS A 42 27.76 35.55 25.19
C HIS A 42 26.80 35.75 26.37
N ARG A 43 26.27 36.97 26.52
CA ARG A 43 25.15 37.28 27.42
C ARG A 43 23.91 36.52 26.96
N ARG A 44 23.71 35.28 27.45
CA ARG A 44 22.40 34.64 27.45
C ARG A 44 21.46 35.50 28.30
N LYS A 45 20.51 36.17 27.65
CA LYS A 45 19.36 36.81 28.31
C LYS A 45 18.72 35.77 29.22
N LYS A 46 18.83 35.96 30.53
CA LYS A 46 18.09 35.20 31.54
C LYS A 46 16.60 35.41 31.25
N GLN A 47 15.93 34.38 30.72
CA GLN A 47 14.47 34.35 30.71
C GLN A 47 14.01 34.23 32.16
N HIS A 48 13.08 35.10 32.55
CA HIS A 48 12.37 35.04 33.81
C HIS A 48 11.78 33.62 33.99
N PRO A 49 11.90 32.97 35.16
CA PRO A 49 11.22 31.71 35.39
C PRO A 49 9.71 31.98 35.45
N GLN A 50 9.02 31.75 34.34
CA GLN A 50 7.56 31.64 34.35
C GLN A 50 7.16 30.31 34.99
N ALA A 51 6.10 30.35 35.77
CA ALA A 51 5.62 29.26 36.61
C ALA A 51 5.56 27.89 35.87
N PRO A 52 6.00 26.80 36.51
CA PRO A 52 6.21 25.49 35.87
C PRO A 52 4.92 24.76 35.42
N GLY A 53 3.73 25.33 35.58
CA GLY A 53 2.45 24.64 35.31
C GLY A 53 1.73 25.06 34.01
N ALA A 54 2.00 26.24 33.46
CA ALA A 54 1.19 26.78 32.35
C ALA A 54 1.65 26.31 30.95
N LEU A 55 2.95 26.03 30.78
CA LEU A 55 3.52 25.61 29.50
C LEU A 55 3.23 24.13 29.17
N ASP A 56 3.01 23.30 30.18
CA ASP A 56 2.79 21.85 30.02
C ASP A 56 1.34 21.51 29.62
N SER A 57 0.37 22.34 30.00
CA SER A 57 -1.03 22.15 29.62
C SER A 57 -1.24 22.22 28.10
N GLY A 58 -0.68 23.23 27.44
CA GLY A 58 -0.75 23.37 25.98
C GLY A 58 -0.01 22.26 25.22
N ARG A 59 1.15 21.81 25.74
CA ARG A 59 1.91 20.68 25.18
C ARG A 59 1.16 19.36 25.34
N SER A 60 0.51 19.14 26.48
CA SER A 60 -0.30 17.96 26.76
C SER A 60 -1.50 17.84 25.82
N VAL A 61 -2.28 18.93 25.65
CA VAL A 61 -3.42 18.98 24.72
C VAL A 61 -2.97 18.69 23.28
N HIS A 62 -1.85 19.29 22.84
CA HIS A 62 -1.28 19.03 21.52
C HIS A 62 -0.91 17.55 21.32
N ASN A 63 -0.25 16.92 22.31
CA ASN A 63 0.12 15.51 22.26
C ASN A 63 -1.10 14.60 22.20
N GLU A 64 -2.16 14.92 22.93
CA GLU A 64 -3.41 14.17 22.89
C GLU A 64 -4.08 14.27 21.51
N LEU A 65 -4.14 15.48 20.94
CA LEU A 65 -4.68 15.70 19.61
C LEU A 65 -3.89 14.92 18.55
N GLU A 66 -2.55 14.97 18.59
CA GLU A 66 -1.69 14.24 17.66
C GLU A 66 -1.83 12.72 17.84
N LYS A 67 -2.02 12.23 19.09
CA LYS A 67 -2.31 10.82 19.35
C LYS A 67 -3.63 10.39 18.71
N ARG A 68 -4.68 11.18 18.86
CA ARG A 68 -5.99 10.94 18.21
C ARG A 68 -5.86 10.95 16.69
N ARG A 69 -5.16 11.95 16.13
CA ARG A 69 -4.87 12.05 14.69
C ARG A 69 -4.14 10.81 14.17
N ARG A 70 -3.10 10.34 14.87
CA ARG A 70 -2.35 9.14 14.50
C ARG A 70 -3.20 7.87 14.57
N ALA A 71 -4.07 7.75 15.56
CA ALA A 71 -5.00 6.62 15.66
C ALA A 71 -5.98 6.59 14.48
N GLN A 72 -6.53 7.75 14.11
CA GLN A 72 -7.39 7.87 12.93
C GLN A 72 -6.66 7.51 11.65
N LEU A 73 -5.44 8.01 11.45
CA LEU A 73 -4.63 7.66 10.27
C LEU A 73 -4.38 6.16 10.17
N LYS A 74 -4.04 5.49 11.27
CA LYS A 74 -3.86 4.03 11.30
C LYS A 74 -5.13 3.31 10.85
N ARG A 75 -6.29 3.70 11.38
CA ARG A 75 -7.59 3.14 10.97
C ARG A 75 -7.84 3.33 9.46
N CYS A 76 -7.58 4.51 8.91
CA CYS A 76 -7.74 4.74 7.48
C CYS A 76 -6.80 3.85 6.63
N LEU A 77 -5.55 3.67 7.06
CA LEU A 77 -4.60 2.80 6.35
C LEU A 77 -4.98 1.31 6.45
N GLU A 78 -5.53 0.87 7.57
CA GLU A 78 -6.06 -0.49 7.74
C GLU A 78 -7.27 -0.74 6.83
N GLN A 79 -8.19 0.21 6.74
CA GLN A 79 -9.33 0.15 5.81
C GLN A 79 -8.86 0.11 4.36
N LEU A 80 -7.87 0.94 3.99
CA LEU A 80 -7.28 0.89 2.67
C LEU A 80 -6.67 -0.48 2.39
N LYS A 81 -5.96 -1.08 3.36
CA LYS A 81 -5.37 -2.42 3.23
C LYS A 81 -6.43 -3.49 2.90
N GLN A 82 -7.61 -3.42 3.53
CA GLN A 82 -8.70 -4.38 3.30
C GLN A 82 -9.30 -4.28 1.88
N GLN A 83 -9.27 -3.10 1.26
CA GLN A 83 -9.83 -2.88 -0.09
C GLN A 83 -8.87 -3.29 -1.20
N MET A 84 -7.61 -3.56 -0.86
CA MET A 84 -6.58 -3.84 -1.83
C MET A 84 -6.43 -5.36 -2.05
N PRO A 85 -6.20 -5.83 -3.30
CA PRO A 85 -5.87 -7.22 -3.59
C PRO A 85 -4.43 -7.49 -3.12
N LEU A 86 -4.25 -7.55 -1.81
CA LEU A 86 -2.99 -7.87 -1.16
C LEU A 86 -3.05 -9.36 -0.85
N GLY A 87 -2.32 -10.16 -1.64
CA GLY A 87 -2.11 -11.57 -1.30
C GLY A 87 -1.57 -11.74 0.12
N THR A 88 -1.67 -12.95 0.65
CA THR A 88 -1.25 -13.34 2.01
C THR A 88 0.24 -13.06 2.30
N ASP A 89 1.05 -12.78 1.28
CA ASP A 89 2.51 -12.65 1.39
C ASP A 89 3.01 -11.24 1.69
N CYS A 90 2.12 -10.29 1.98
CA CYS A 90 2.54 -8.94 2.38
C CYS A 90 2.92 -8.87 3.87
N ALA A 91 3.91 -9.67 4.27
CA ALA A 91 4.45 -9.72 5.63
C ALA A 91 5.06 -8.39 6.10
N ARG A 92 5.38 -7.46 5.17
CA ARG A 92 5.86 -6.10 5.45
C ARG A 92 5.22 -5.06 4.52
N TYR A 93 4.12 -4.46 4.93
CA TYR A 93 3.56 -3.28 4.25
C TYR A 93 4.07 -2.00 4.90
N THR A 94 4.77 -1.18 4.12
CA THR A 94 5.07 0.22 4.50
C THR A 94 3.94 1.12 3.99
N THR A 95 3.72 2.27 4.64
CA THR A 95 2.69 3.24 4.21
C THR A 95 2.89 3.64 2.74
N LEU A 96 4.14 3.88 2.32
CA LEU A 96 4.45 4.25 0.95
C LEU A 96 4.07 3.16 -0.07
N ASN A 97 4.40 1.89 0.22
CA ASN A 97 4.05 0.78 -0.67
C ASN A 97 2.53 0.59 -0.79
N LEU A 98 1.79 0.75 0.31
CA LEU A 98 0.34 0.68 0.29
C LEU A 98 -0.26 1.76 -0.63
N LEU A 99 0.20 3.01 -0.50
CA LEU A 99 -0.29 4.11 -1.32
C LEU A 99 0.07 3.95 -2.80
N ARG A 100 1.28 3.49 -3.11
CA ARG A 100 1.69 3.19 -4.50
C ARG A 100 0.83 2.08 -5.12
N ARG A 101 0.61 0.99 -4.40
CA ARG A 101 -0.24 -0.11 -4.86
C ARG A 101 -1.69 0.34 -5.03
N ALA A 102 -2.22 1.14 -4.11
CA ALA A 102 -3.56 1.71 -4.22
C ALA A 102 -3.74 2.53 -5.49
N ARG A 103 -2.79 3.41 -5.80
CA ARG A 103 -2.80 4.17 -7.06
C ARG A 103 -2.81 3.24 -8.28
N MET A 104 -1.95 2.24 -8.33
CA MET A 104 -1.89 1.28 -9.44
C MET A 104 -3.20 0.48 -9.57
N HIS A 105 -3.81 0.10 -8.45
CA HIS A 105 -5.05 -0.66 -8.46
C HIS A 105 -6.22 0.18 -8.99
N ILE A 106 -6.32 1.46 -8.60
CA ILE A 106 -7.31 2.38 -9.16
C ILE A 106 -7.15 2.48 -10.68
N GLN A 107 -5.92 2.71 -11.16
CA GLN A 107 -5.64 2.77 -12.61
C GLN A 107 -6.06 1.49 -13.34
N LYS A 108 -5.73 0.32 -12.76
CA LYS A 108 -6.13 -0.98 -13.32
C LYS A 108 -7.65 -1.13 -13.39
N LEU A 109 -8.37 -0.71 -12.35
CA LEU A 109 -9.84 -0.77 -12.32
C LEU A 109 -10.47 0.16 -13.37
N GLU A 110 -9.93 1.37 -13.53
CA GLU A 110 -10.39 2.33 -14.55
C GLU A 110 -10.20 1.78 -15.97
N GLU A 111 -9.05 1.17 -16.25
CA GLU A 111 -8.80 0.52 -17.55
C GLU A 111 -9.74 -0.67 -17.79
N GLN A 112 -9.95 -1.51 -16.78
CA GLN A 112 -10.87 -2.64 -16.87
C GLN A 112 -12.30 -2.17 -17.13
N GLU A 113 -12.74 -1.12 -16.46
CA GLU A 113 -14.05 -0.52 -16.68
C GLU A 113 -14.18 -0.01 -18.12
N LEU A 114 -13.16 0.70 -18.64
CA LEU A 114 -13.15 1.19 -20.01
C LEU A 114 -13.23 0.03 -21.03
N ARG A 115 -12.45 -1.04 -20.84
CA ARG A 115 -12.47 -2.23 -21.70
C ARG A 115 -13.83 -2.91 -21.66
N ALA A 116 -14.41 -3.09 -20.48
CA ALA A 116 -15.73 -3.68 -20.30
C ALA A 116 -16.84 -2.85 -20.97
N ARG A 117 -16.78 -1.51 -20.86
CA ARG A 117 -17.72 -0.60 -21.54
C ARG A 117 -17.65 -0.76 -23.07
N ARG A 118 -16.46 -0.76 -23.65
CA ARG A 118 -16.25 -0.97 -25.10
C ARG A 118 -16.79 -2.33 -25.55
N LEU A 119 -16.52 -3.40 -24.80
CA LEU A 119 -17.02 -4.73 -25.11
C LEU A 119 -18.55 -4.78 -25.09
N LYS A 120 -19.17 -4.16 -24.08
CA LYS A 120 -20.62 -4.06 -23.96
C LYS A 120 -21.24 -3.31 -25.15
N GLU A 121 -20.62 -2.24 -25.62
CA GLU A 121 -21.08 -1.51 -26.82
C GLU A 121 -20.96 -2.35 -28.08
N LYS A 122 -19.83 -3.05 -28.28
CA LYS A 122 -19.65 -3.98 -29.40
C LYS A 122 -20.75 -5.06 -29.41
N LEU A 123 -21.01 -5.68 -28.26
CA LEU A 123 -22.05 -6.70 -28.13
C LEU A 123 -23.45 -6.14 -28.37
N ARG A 124 -23.77 -4.94 -27.87
CA ARG A 124 -25.03 -4.25 -28.16
C ARG A 124 -25.22 -3.96 -29.64
N SER A 125 -24.15 -3.58 -30.35
CA SER A 125 -24.19 -3.38 -31.79
C SER A 125 -24.50 -4.68 -32.53
N LYS A 126 -23.78 -5.77 -32.19
CA LYS A 126 -24.02 -7.12 -32.74
C LYS A 126 -25.45 -7.59 -32.48
N GLN A 127 -25.95 -7.42 -31.26
CA GLN A 127 -27.33 -7.78 -30.91
C GLN A 127 -28.35 -7.05 -31.79
N ARG A 128 -28.19 -5.74 -31.99
CA ARG A 128 -29.08 -4.95 -32.86
C ARG A 128 -29.00 -5.42 -34.32
N SER A 129 -27.82 -5.74 -34.82
CA SER A 129 -27.64 -6.26 -36.18
C SER A 129 -28.38 -7.59 -36.36
N LEU A 130 -28.17 -8.55 -35.44
CA LEU A 130 -28.84 -9.84 -35.46
C LEU A 130 -30.36 -9.72 -35.34
N GLN A 131 -30.85 -8.79 -34.50
CA GLN A 131 -32.28 -8.52 -34.39
C GLN A 131 -32.88 -8.04 -35.73
N ARG A 132 -32.21 -7.13 -36.44
CA ARG A 132 -32.65 -6.69 -37.78
C ARG A 132 -32.64 -7.83 -38.80
N GLN A 133 -31.62 -8.69 -38.77
CA GLN A 133 -31.57 -9.87 -39.64
C GLN A 133 -32.73 -10.84 -39.34
N LEU A 134 -33.05 -11.07 -38.08
CA LEU A 134 -34.21 -11.88 -37.69
C LEU A 134 -35.53 -11.26 -38.13
N GLU A 135 -35.68 -9.94 -38.03
CA GLU A 135 -36.86 -9.22 -38.52
C GLU A 135 -37.00 -9.34 -40.04
N GLN A 136 -35.91 -9.25 -40.80
CA GLN A 136 -35.92 -9.46 -42.25
C GLN A 136 -36.34 -10.89 -42.62
N LEU A 137 -35.81 -11.89 -41.93
CA LEU A 137 -36.17 -13.30 -42.18
C LEU A 137 -37.60 -13.63 -41.76
N ARG A 138 -38.13 -12.98 -40.71
CA ARG A 138 -39.53 -13.14 -40.27
C ARG A 138 -40.52 -12.33 -41.10
N GLY A 139 -40.08 -11.18 -41.61
CA GLY A 139 -40.86 -10.29 -42.48
C GLY A 139 -40.88 -10.75 -43.93
N LEU A 140 -40.06 -11.73 -44.31
CA LEU A 140 -40.19 -12.45 -45.57
C LEU A 140 -41.50 -13.25 -45.52
N PRO A 141 -42.50 -12.95 -46.39
CA PRO A 141 -43.83 -13.51 -46.24
C PRO A 141 -43.77 -15.03 -46.37
N VAL A 142 -44.20 -15.71 -45.30
CA VAL A 142 -44.42 -17.16 -45.21
C VAL A 142 -45.39 -17.68 -46.30
N GLY A 143 -46.01 -16.79 -47.09
CA GLY A 143 -46.98 -17.11 -48.15
C GLY A 143 -46.42 -17.30 -49.57
N GLU A 144 -45.17 -16.95 -49.88
CA GLU A 144 -44.66 -17.02 -51.27
C GLU A 144 -43.82 -18.26 -51.59
N ARG A 145 -43.75 -19.24 -50.67
CA ARG A 145 -43.00 -20.48 -50.90
C ARG A 145 -43.83 -21.65 -51.43
N LEU A 146 -45.10 -21.44 -51.76
CA LEU A 146 -45.99 -22.49 -52.27
C LEU A 146 -46.26 -22.45 -53.78
N ARG A 147 -45.73 -21.49 -54.55
CA ARG A 147 -45.89 -21.48 -56.02
C ARG A 147 -44.71 -20.83 -56.74
N ALA A 148 -43.62 -21.57 -56.89
CA ALA A 148 -42.63 -21.27 -57.92
C ALA A 148 -41.91 -22.55 -58.34
N ASP A 149 -42.67 -23.50 -58.88
CA ASP A 149 -42.10 -24.39 -59.89
C ASP A 149 -41.90 -23.55 -61.15
N SER A 150 -40.67 -23.14 -61.43
CA SER A 150 -40.14 -23.03 -62.80
C SER A 150 -38.67 -22.67 -62.79
N LEU A 151 -37.98 -23.40 -63.66
CA LEU A 151 -36.57 -23.39 -63.92
C LEU A 151 -36.12 -22.02 -64.43
N ASP A 152 -34.83 -21.76 -64.25
CA ASP A 152 -34.02 -20.73 -64.90
C ASP A 152 -33.88 -19.40 -64.14
N SER A 153 -32.73 -19.24 -63.47
CA SER A 153 -31.95 -17.99 -63.47
C SER A 153 -30.60 -18.25 -62.81
N SER A 154 -29.61 -18.40 -63.68
CA SER A 154 -28.18 -18.31 -63.40
C SER A 154 -27.75 -16.84 -63.30
N GLY A 155 -26.79 -16.54 -62.41
CA GLY A 155 -26.31 -15.18 -62.10
C GLY A 155 -27.26 -14.49 -61.12
N LEU A 156 -26.86 -13.93 -59.98
CA LEU A 156 -25.90 -12.85 -59.81
C LEU A 156 -25.31 -12.86 -58.38
N SER A 157 -24.07 -12.36 -58.26
CA SER A 157 -23.42 -11.78 -57.07
C SER A 157 -23.22 -12.65 -55.82
N SER A 158 -22.20 -13.51 -55.88
CA SER A 158 -21.37 -13.86 -54.73
C SER A 158 -20.30 -12.76 -54.55
N GLU A 159 -20.70 -11.58 -54.10
CA GLU A 159 -19.73 -10.59 -53.63
C GLU A 159 -19.39 -10.91 -52.18
N ARG A 160 -18.12 -11.20 -51.98
CA ARG A 160 -17.50 -11.61 -50.74
C ARG A 160 -17.94 -10.65 -49.65
N SER A 161 -18.64 -11.16 -48.64
CA SER A 161 -18.75 -10.45 -47.37
C SER A 161 -17.33 -10.42 -46.82
N ASP A 162 -16.67 -9.26 -46.97
CA ASP A 162 -15.37 -8.99 -46.37
C ASP A 162 -15.59 -8.93 -44.86
N SER A 163 -15.53 -10.11 -44.25
CA SER A 163 -15.53 -10.26 -42.81
C SER A 163 -14.17 -9.76 -42.37
N ASP A 164 -14.10 -8.48 -41.97
CA ASP A 164 -12.99 -7.87 -41.23
C ASP A 164 -12.65 -8.75 -40.02
N GLN A 165 -11.82 -9.75 -40.25
CA GLN A 165 -11.15 -10.52 -39.24
C GLN A 165 -9.93 -9.70 -38.84
N GLU A 166 -10.18 -8.60 -38.13
CA GLU A 166 -9.11 -7.94 -37.39
C GLU A 166 -8.56 -8.97 -36.39
N GLU A 167 -7.28 -9.25 -36.58
CA GLU A 167 -6.46 -10.13 -35.76
C GLU A 167 -6.69 -9.80 -34.29
N LEU A 168 -7.31 -10.75 -33.58
CA LEU A 168 -7.49 -10.66 -32.14
C LEU A 168 -6.12 -10.96 -31.55
N GLU A 169 -5.29 -9.92 -31.39
CA GLU A 169 -4.05 -9.99 -30.62
C GLU A 169 -4.40 -10.55 -29.24
N VAL A 170 -4.07 -11.83 -29.04
CA VAL A 170 -4.16 -12.47 -27.74
C VAL A 170 -3.02 -11.86 -26.93
N ASP A 171 -3.34 -10.97 -25.99
CA ASP A 171 -2.37 -10.43 -25.04
C ASP A 171 -1.83 -11.57 -24.16
N VAL A 172 -0.74 -12.20 -24.61
CA VAL A 172 -0.02 -13.28 -23.90
C VAL A 172 0.72 -12.72 -22.68
N GLU A 173 0.89 -11.39 -22.56
CA GLU A 173 1.68 -10.78 -21.50
C GLU A 173 0.96 -10.80 -20.14
N SER A 174 -0.37 -10.99 -20.11
CA SER A 174 -1.12 -11.14 -18.86
C SER A 174 -0.94 -12.50 -18.16
N LEU A 175 -0.29 -13.49 -18.80
CA LEU A 175 0.00 -14.79 -18.18
C LEU A 175 1.34 -14.85 -17.43
N VAL A 176 2.20 -13.84 -17.52
CA VAL A 176 3.62 -13.93 -17.10
C VAL A 176 3.92 -13.32 -15.72
N PHE A 177 2.91 -12.98 -14.90
CA PHE A 177 3.17 -12.55 -13.52
C PHE A 177 2.21 -13.16 -12.49
N GLY A 178 2.07 -14.49 -12.54
CA GLY A 178 1.57 -15.33 -11.44
C GLY A 178 2.54 -16.50 -11.28
N GLY A 179 3.17 -16.61 -10.11
CA GLY A 179 4.40 -17.39 -9.91
C GLY A 179 4.38 -18.84 -10.41
N GLU A 180 5.53 -19.28 -10.92
CA GLU A 180 5.84 -20.60 -11.49
C GLU A 180 5.59 -21.82 -10.57
N ALA A 181 4.97 -21.66 -9.41
CA ALA A 181 4.86 -22.71 -8.39
C ALA A 181 3.64 -23.64 -8.51
N GLU A 182 2.60 -23.30 -9.29
CA GLU A 182 1.38 -24.12 -9.36
C GLU A 182 1.15 -24.90 -10.67
N LEU A 183 1.83 -24.55 -11.78
CA LEU A 183 1.56 -25.20 -13.07
C LEU A 183 2.34 -26.51 -13.33
N LEU A 184 3.34 -26.86 -12.52
CA LEU A 184 4.10 -28.11 -12.66
C LEU A 184 3.44 -29.33 -11.98
N ARG A 185 2.23 -29.20 -11.42
CA ARG A 185 1.48 -30.34 -10.84
C ARG A 185 0.41 -30.92 -11.79
N GLY A 186 0.24 -30.36 -12.99
CA GLY A 186 -0.86 -30.73 -13.90
C GLY A 186 -0.50 -31.62 -15.09
N PHE A 187 0.78 -31.74 -15.46
CA PHE A 187 1.20 -32.50 -16.64
C PHE A 187 2.46 -33.33 -16.37
N SER A 188 2.27 -34.55 -15.87
CA SER A 188 3.24 -35.62 -16.10
C SER A 188 2.47 -36.87 -16.51
N ALA A 189 2.19 -36.96 -17.81
CA ALA A 189 1.84 -38.20 -18.47
C ALA A 189 3.16 -38.86 -18.89
N GLY A 190 3.66 -39.77 -18.04
CA GLY A 190 4.76 -40.67 -18.34
C GLY A 190 4.25 -42.09 -18.28
N GLN A 191 3.69 -42.55 -19.39
CA GLN A 191 3.35 -43.93 -19.64
C GLN A 191 4.65 -44.72 -19.86
N GLU A 192 5.03 -45.54 -18.89
CA GLU A 192 6.05 -46.59 -19.04
C GLU A 192 5.44 -47.87 -18.48
N HIS A 193 5.03 -48.77 -19.38
CA HIS A 193 4.70 -50.14 -19.02
C HIS A 193 5.99 -50.86 -18.63
N SER A 194 6.08 -51.35 -17.40
CA SER A 194 7.02 -52.41 -17.05
C SER A 194 6.32 -53.43 -16.15
N TYR A 195 6.06 -54.61 -16.72
CA TYR A 195 5.70 -55.81 -15.98
C TYR A 195 6.98 -56.40 -15.40
N SER A 196 7.04 -56.59 -14.09
CA SER A 196 7.69 -57.75 -13.48
C SER A 196 7.24 -57.92 -12.04
N HIS A 197 6.73 -59.12 -11.78
CA HIS A 197 6.48 -59.68 -10.46
C HIS A 197 7.73 -59.61 -9.56
N SER A 198 7.54 -59.27 -8.28
CA SER A 198 7.94 -60.16 -7.18
C SER A 198 7.46 -59.57 -5.85
N THR A 199 6.80 -60.44 -5.11
CA THR A 199 6.49 -60.37 -3.68
C THR A 199 7.72 -60.04 -2.85
N CYS A 200 7.55 -59.19 -1.82
CA CYS A 200 8.10 -59.45 -0.49
C CYS A 200 7.46 -58.49 0.53
N ASP A 201 6.80 -59.11 1.51
CA ASP A 201 6.55 -58.57 2.84
C ASP A 201 7.84 -58.02 3.47
N TRP A 202 7.73 -57.05 4.37
CA TRP A 202 8.12 -57.18 5.79
C TRP A 202 7.85 -55.87 6.54
N LEU A 203 7.51 -56.06 7.82
CA LEU A 203 7.22 -55.12 8.90
C LEU A 203 8.18 -53.93 9.04
#